data_AF-A0A135I7Z5-F1
#
_entry.id   AF-A0A135I7Z5-F1
#
_cell.length_a   1.000
_cell.length_b   1.000
_cell.length_c   1.000
_cell.angle_alpha   90.00
_cell.angle_beta   90.00
_cell.angle_gamma   90.00
#
_symmetry.space_group_name_H-M   'P 1'
#
loop_
_entity.id
_entity.type
_entity.pdbx_description
1 polymer ?
#
loop_
_entity_poly.entity_id
_entity_poly.type
_entity_poly.pdbx_seq_one_letter_code
_entity_poly.pdbx_strand_id
1 'polypeptide(L)'
;MKTRHALLAALMAAAVSGCATADFPAEKNITIEQNVCCSDFSQFAWIPLTGDQLDIAIDTHSPVAEIEGGKSHFAAFAIPENINRLQVTLNSWMSSEGVFAPKILLLDPAFKTVKTYSLDTFSQKNSDMFHLASYQTQFVMDREQTPYLVVYSPETYRRGEITIPHPERIRAEELGMARPMVTDPVIQHSNVGSLELVLKPLSLRAYRADEVKAKPAAEKAPQKMAPKTSTESMMAESEAFYNQKITQAVESGDIAVALKWLDEAKRAGSKSAEATFINLVSLKLYECKTTS
;
A
#
# COMPACT_ATOMS: atom_id res chain seq x y z
N MET A 1 35.68 84.89 18.50
CA MET A 1 36.38 84.85 17.19
C MET A 1 36.45 83.41 16.70
N LYS A 2 36.03 83.21 15.45
CA LYS A 2 36.43 82.19 14.46
C LYS A 2 36.39 80.69 14.81
N THR A 3 35.29 80.09 14.37
CA THR A 3 35.17 78.88 13.53
C THR A 3 36.45 78.31 12.85
N ARG A 4 36.58 76.97 12.79
CA ARG A 4 36.33 76.17 11.57
C ARG A 4 36.54 74.65 11.76
N HIS A 5 35.70 73.93 11.03
CA HIS A 5 35.49 72.49 10.84
C HIS A 5 36.73 71.68 10.39
N ALA A 6 36.78 70.37 10.66
CA ALA A 6 36.34 69.33 9.70
C ALA A 6 36.89 67.91 10.00
N LEU A 7 36.02 66.91 9.73
CA LEU A 7 36.28 65.58 9.13
C LEU A 7 36.79 64.38 9.98
N LEU A 8 35.84 63.46 10.21
CA LEU A 8 35.85 62.03 9.84
C LEU A 8 37.17 61.22 9.93
N ALA A 9 37.16 60.18 10.79
CA ALA A 9 37.55 58.80 10.44
C ALA A 9 37.15 57.83 11.59
N ALA A 10 36.07 57.06 11.37
CA ALA A 10 36.04 55.59 11.32
C ALA A 10 36.38 54.89 12.67
N LEU A 11 35.42 54.46 13.49
CA LEU A 11 34.41 53.41 13.28
C LEU A 11 35.03 52.05 12.94
N MET A 12 35.44 51.28 13.96
CA MET A 12 35.56 49.80 13.92
C MET A 12 36.06 49.29 15.28
N ALA A 13 35.14 49.03 16.18
CA ALA A 13 35.34 48.10 17.30
C ALA A 13 33.98 47.46 17.65
N ALA A 14 33.35 46.86 16.63
CA ALA A 14 32.21 45.99 16.86
C ALA A 14 32.78 44.62 17.27
N ALA A 15 32.47 44.21 18.50
CA ALA A 15 32.75 42.88 19.01
C ALA A 15 32.10 41.84 18.09
N VAL A 16 32.92 41.03 17.42
CA VAL A 16 32.45 39.84 16.72
C VAL A 16 32.23 38.75 17.77
N SER A 17 31.06 38.79 18.42
CA SER A 17 30.51 37.60 19.09
C SER A 17 29.98 36.67 18.01
N GLY A 18 30.87 35.85 17.44
CA GLY A 18 30.47 34.75 16.57
C GLY A 18 29.79 33.67 17.41
N CYS A 19 28.46 33.57 17.32
CA CYS A 19 27.78 32.33 17.69
C CYS A 19 28.22 31.26 16.70
N ALA A 20 29.18 30.42 17.07
CA ALA A 20 29.37 29.13 16.42
C ALA A 20 28.16 28.27 16.79
N THR A 21 27.16 28.22 15.92
CA THR A 21 26.16 27.16 15.96
C THR A 21 26.91 25.88 15.60
N ALA A 22 27.22 25.07 16.61
CA ALA A 22 27.53 23.67 16.36
C ALA A 22 26.26 23.08 15.74
N ASP A 23 26.34 22.70 14.46
CA ASP A 23 25.34 21.88 13.79
C ASP A 23 25.36 20.50 14.47
N PHE A 24 24.71 20.39 15.62
CA PHE A 24 24.30 19.09 16.12
C PHE A 24 23.26 18.55 15.13
N PRO A 25 23.36 17.28 14.69
CA PRO A 25 22.33 16.70 13.85
C PRO A 25 20.99 16.91 14.56
N ALA A 26 20.05 17.56 13.87
CA ALA A 26 18.73 17.81 14.40
C ALA A 26 18.15 16.46 14.88
N GLU A 27 17.82 16.37 16.17
CA GLU A 27 17.24 15.17 16.75
C GLU A 27 15.95 14.87 15.99
N LYS A 28 15.96 13.79 15.20
CA LYS A 28 14.87 13.51 14.28
C LYS A 28 13.59 13.27 15.07
N ASN A 29 12.48 13.92 14.69
CA ASN A 29 11.21 13.72 15.38
C ASN A 29 10.71 12.28 15.15
N ILE A 30 10.76 11.47 16.21
CA ILE A 30 10.33 10.06 16.24
C ILE A 30 8.91 9.87 16.76
N THR A 31 8.27 10.94 17.23
CA THR A 31 6.97 10.91 17.90
C THR A 31 5.84 11.00 16.88
N ILE A 32 4.74 10.32 17.17
CA ILE A 32 3.54 10.27 16.33
C ILE A 32 2.37 10.81 17.15
N GLU A 33 2.03 12.07 16.90
CA GLU A 33 0.99 12.81 17.63
C GLU A 33 -0.41 12.64 17.02
N GLN A 34 -0.49 12.13 15.79
CA GLN A 34 -1.75 11.97 15.07
C GLN A 34 -2.72 11.04 15.82
N ASN A 35 -4.01 11.25 15.56
CA ASN A 35 -5.07 10.41 16.11
C ASN A 35 -5.04 9.02 15.48
N VAL A 36 -5.36 8.02 16.30
CA VAL A 36 -5.47 6.63 15.87
C VAL A 36 -6.70 6.46 14.98
N CYS A 37 -6.55 5.81 13.83
CA CYS A 37 -7.64 5.55 12.88
C CYS A 37 -8.59 4.45 13.35
N CYS A 38 -8.05 3.50 14.11
CA CYS A 38 -8.57 2.15 14.19
C CYS A 38 -8.27 1.54 15.56
N SER A 39 -9.26 0.90 16.17
CA SER A 39 -9.15 0.27 17.51
C SER A 39 -8.83 -1.22 17.45
N ASP A 40 -9.08 -1.87 16.32
CA ASP A 40 -8.87 -3.30 16.11
C ASP A 40 -8.33 -3.55 14.69
N PHE A 41 -7.59 -4.64 14.50
CA PHE A 41 -7.07 -5.05 13.21
C PHE A 41 -8.17 -5.25 12.16
N SER A 42 -9.38 -5.67 12.55
CA SER A 42 -10.50 -5.82 11.61
C SER A 42 -10.93 -4.52 10.92
N GLN A 43 -10.53 -3.36 11.45
CA GLN A 43 -10.86 -2.03 10.93
C GLN A 43 -9.79 -1.48 9.98
N PHE A 44 -8.67 -2.18 9.81
CA PHE A 44 -7.56 -1.70 8.99
C PHE A 44 -7.94 -1.66 7.51
N ALA A 45 -7.37 -0.70 6.78
CA ALA A 45 -7.48 -0.63 5.33
C ALA A 45 -6.53 -1.66 4.69
N TRP A 46 -7.05 -2.85 4.37
CA TRP A 46 -6.28 -3.96 3.84
C TRP A 46 -5.98 -3.81 2.34
N ILE A 47 -4.70 -3.67 1.99
CA ILE A 47 -4.23 -3.60 0.60
C ILE A 47 -4.01 -5.02 0.06
N PRO A 48 -4.60 -5.41 -1.08
CA PRO A 48 -4.38 -6.75 -1.62
C PRO A 48 -2.94 -6.92 -2.14
N LEU A 49 -2.29 -8.04 -1.79
CA LEU A 49 -0.94 -8.38 -2.26
C LEU A 49 -0.98 -8.91 -3.70
N THR A 50 -1.23 -8.02 -4.66
CA THR A 50 -1.34 -8.33 -6.10
C THR A 50 -0.16 -7.79 -6.89
N GLY A 51 0.13 -8.44 -8.02
CA GLY A 51 1.28 -8.13 -8.86
C GLY A 51 2.55 -8.83 -8.38
N ASP A 52 3.67 -8.48 -9.00
CA ASP A 52 4.99 -9.04 -8.66
C ASP A 52 5.75 -8.16 -7.67
N GLN A 53 5.42 -6.86 -7.62
CA GLN A 53 6.05 -5.87 -6.76
C GLN A 53 5.04 -4.79 -6.35
N LEU A 54 5.19 -4.29 -5.12
CA LEU A 54 4.42 -3.16 -4.59
C LEU A 54 5.33 -2.21 -3.83
N ASP A 55 5.34 -0.93 -4.24
CA ASP A 55 6.05 0.14 -3.54
C ASP A 55 5.08 0.89 -2.62
N ILE A 56 5.49 1.12 -1.37
CA ILE A 56 4.67 1.75 -0.33
C ILE A 56 5.45 2.88 0.31
N ALA A 57 4.88 4.07 0.30
CA ALA A 57 5.34 5.18 1.14
C ALA A 57 4.60 5.13 2.47
N ILE A 58 5.34 4.98 3.57
CA ILE A 58 4.84 5.23 4.93
C ILE A 58 5.20 6.68 5.25
N ASP A 59 4.23 7.57 5.23
CA ASP A 59 4.41 9.01 5.42
C ASP A 59 3.45 9.58 6.48
N THR A 60 3.42 10.91 6.62
CA THR A 60 2.53 11.60 7.58
C THR A 60 1.04 11.44 7.28
N HIS A 61 0.67 11.00 6.08
CA HIS A 61 -0.72 10.74 5.68
C HIS A 61 -1.13 9.28 5.87
N SER A 62 -0.16 8.40 6.13
CA SER A 62 -0.40 6.99 6.38
C SER A 62 -1.18 6.80 7.69
N PRO A 63 -2.10 5.83 7.75
CA PRO A 63 -2.93 5.61 8.92
C PRO A 63 -2.06 5.30 10.14
N VAL A 64 -2.52 5.78 11.30
CA VAL A 64 -1.86 5.54 12.59
C VAL A 64 -2.72 4.60 13.42
N ALA A 65 -2.09 3.59 14.01
CA ALA A 65 -2.72 2.71 14.98
C ALA A 65 -1.88 2.62 16.25
N GLU A 66 -2.55 2.34 17.37
CA GLU A 66 -1.88 1.94 18.60
C GLU A 66 -1.74 0.42 18.59
N ILE A 67 -0.51 -0.03 18.34
CA ILE A 67 -0.13 -1.44 18.24
C ILE A 67 0.90 -1.73 19.35
N GLU A 68 1.23 -2.99 19.59
CA GLU A 68 2.28 -3.40 20.51
C GLU A 68 3.58 -2.57 20.30
N GLY A 69 3.97 -1.79 21.31
CA GLY A 69 5.14 -0.88 21.21
C GLY A 69 4.79 0.57 20.85
N GLY A 70 3.52 0.95 20.91
CA GLY A 70 3.04 2.34 20.87
C GLY A 70 2.36 2.73 19.56
N LYS A 71 2.04 4.03 19.42
CA LYS A 71 1.53 4.59 18.16
C LYS A 71 2.54 4.40 17.05
N SER A 72 2.07 3.95 15.88
CA SER A 72 2.88 3.81 14.67
C SER A 72 2.05 4.10 13.42
N HIS A 73 2.68 4.73 12.43
CA HIS A 73 2.23 4.60 11.05
C HIS A 73 2.40 3.14 10.62
N PHE A 74 1.49 2.65 9.80
CA PHE A 74 1.52 1.26 9.36
C PHE A 74 0.99 1.09 7.95
N ALA A 75 1.33 -0.04 7.34
CA ALA A 75 0.65 -0.57 6.15
C ALA A 75 0.14 -1.98 6.45
N ALA A 76 -1.05 -2.28 5.95
CA ALA A 76 -1.75 -3.53 6.19
C ALA A 76 -2.14 -4.16 4.86
N PHE A 77 -1.89 -5.46 4.73
CA PHE A 77 -2.03 -6.20 3.48
C PHE A 77 -2.76 -7.53 3.66
N ALA A 78 -3.41 -8.00 2.59
CA ALA A 78 -4.13 -9.27 2.57
C ALA A 78 -3.72 -10.13 1.37
N ILE A 79 -3.59 -11.44 1.55
CA ILE A 79 -3.37 -12.38 0.44
C ILE A 79 -4.62 -12.42 -0.45
N PRO A 80 -4.47 -12.26 -1.78
CA PRO A 80 -5.58 -12.41 -2.74
C PRO A 80 -6.20 -13.81 -2.72
N GLU A 81 -7.49 -13.91 -3.05
CA GLU A 81 -8.24 -15.18 -2.97
C GLU A 81 -7.72 -16.30 -3.88
N ASN A 82 -7.10 -15.93 -5.00
CA ASN A 82 -6.53 -16.84 -5.98
C ASN A 82 -5.12 -17.34 -5.60
N ILE A 83 -4.56 -16.89 -4.47
CA ILE A 83 -3.23 -17.30 -3.99
C ILE A 83 -3.39 -18.08 -2.68
N ASN A 84 -2.84 -19.29 -2.63
CA ASN A 84 -2.87 -20.10 -1.40
C ASN A 84 -1.63 -19.89 -0.54
N ARG A 85 -0.47 -19.79 -1.18
CA ARG A 85 0.80 -19.50 -0.50
C ARG A 85 1.56 -18.44 -1.27
N LEU A 86 2.06 -17.46 -0.54
CA LEU A 86 2.76 -16.31 -1.09
C LEU A 86 4.08 -16.14 -0.36
N GLN A 87 5.18 -16.13 -1.09
CA GLN A 87 6.43 -15.65 -0.54
C GLN A 87 6.49 -14.13 -0.70
N VAL A 88 6.81 -13.45 0.38
CA VAL A 88 6.96 -11.99 0.43
C VAL A 88 8.39 -11.68 0.83
N THR A 89 9.06 -10.85 0.05
CA THR A 89 10.31 -10.19 0.44
C THR A 89 9.99 -8.75 0.74
N LEU A 90 10.22 -8.31 1.98
CA LEU A 90 10.03 -6.93 2.39
C LEU A 90 11.38 -6.23 2.43
N ASN A 91 11.51 -5.14 1.69
CA ASN A 91 12.63 -4.22 1.70
C ASN A 91 12.18 -2.91 2.35
N SER A 92 12.97 -2.38 3.28
CA SER A 92 12.84 -1.00 3.75
C SER A 92 14.07 -0.20 3.35
N TRP A 93 13.85 0.76 2.45
CA TRP A 93 14.91 1.53 1.83
C TRP A 93 15.49 2.58 2.77
N MET A 94 16.81 2.67 2.79
CA MET A 94 17.56 3.66 3.57
C MET A 94 17.83 4.89 2.70
N SER A 95 17.56 6.08 3.24
CA SER A 95 17.87 7.35 2.57
C SER A 95 18.61 8.29 3.52
N SER A 96 19.02 9.46 3.00
CA SER A 96 19.60 10.53 3.82
C SER A 96 18.63 11.07 4.87
N GLU A 97 17.32 10.92 4.64
CA GLU A 97 16.31 11.37 5.61
C GLU A 97 16.20 10.38 6.76
N GLY A 98 16.47 9.10 6.56
CA GLY A 98 16.44 8.05 7.57
C GLY A 98 16.01 6.71 6.99
N VAL A 99 15.69 5.78 7.87
CA VAL A 99 15.14 4.47 7.48
C VAL A 99 13.94 4.10 8.36
N PHE A 100 12.91 3.53 7.76
CA PHE A 100 11.82 2.95 8.53
C PHE A 100 12.28 1.60 9.10
N ALA A 101 12.24 1.41 10.41
CA ALA A 101 12.67 0.17 11.04
C ALA A 101 11.46 -0.76 11.27
N PRO A 102 11.24 -1.77 10.42
CA PRO A 102 9.99 -2.53 10.42
C PRO A 102 9.92 -3.59 11.52
N LYS A 103 8.71 -3.78 12.05
CA LYS A 103 8.23 -4.98 12.73
C LYS A 103 7.01 -5.49 11.96
N ILE A 104 6.96 -6.79 11.75
CA ILE A 104 5.91 -7.43 10.96
C ILE A 104 5.04 -8.31 11.85
N LEU A 105 3.72 -8.23 11.67
CA LEU A 105 2.74 -9.17 12.23
C LEU A 105 2.07 -9.93 11.09
N LEU A 106 2.04 -11.25 11.22
CA LEU A 106 1.19 -12.12 10.42
C LEU A 106 -0.03 -12.52 11.25
N LEU A 107 -1.23 -12.28 10.72
CA LEU A 107 -2.48 -12.54 11.43
C LEU A 107 -3.30 -13.64 10.76
N ASP A 108 -4.02 -14.41 11.58
CA ASP A 108 -4.98 -15.42 11.14
C ASP A 108 -6.27 -14.81 10.55
N PRO A 109 -7.19 -15.61 9.98
CA PRO A 109 -8.47 -15.11 9.46
C PRO A 109 -9.36 -14.39 10.50
N ALA A 110 -9.10 -14.56 11.80
CA ALA A 110 -9.78 -13.88 12.90
C ALA A 110 -8.99 -12.66 13.41
N PHE A 111 -7.99 -12.20 12.65
CA PHE A 111 -7.09 -11.10 12.95
C PHE A 111 -6.25 -11.26 14.23
N LYS A 112 -5.99 -12.50 14.67
CA LYS A 112 -5.07 -12.76 15.79
C LYS A 112 -3.66 -12.92 15.29
N THR A 113 -2.69 -12.39 16.02
CA THR A 113 -1.27 -12.54 15.70
C THR A 113 -0.83 -14.00 15.82
N VAL A 114 -0.36 -14.56 14.71
CA VAL A 114 0.18 -15.92 14.62
C VAL A 114 1.70 -15.90 14.66
N LYS A 115 2.31 -14.94 13.95
CA LYS A 115 3.77 -14.83 13.85
C LYS A 115 4.21 -13.38 13.80
N THR A 116 5.38 -13.11 14.38
CA THR A 116 5.99 -11.79 14.40
C THR A 116 7.42 -11.88 13.87
N TYR A 117 7.83 -10.90 13.06
CA TYR A 117 9.22 -10.72 12.65
C TYR A 117 9.71 -9.39 13.22
N SER A 118 10.67 -9.48 14.13
CA SER A 118 11.37 -8.35 14.74
C SER A 118 12.57 -7.93 13.88
N LEU A 119 13.12 -6.74 14.16
CA LEU A 119 14.17 -6.13 13.33
C LEU A 119 15.43 -6.99 13.21
N ASP A 120 15.74 -7.82 14.21
CA ASP A 120 16.89 -8.75 14.20
C ASP A 120 16.77 -9.86 13.13
N THR A 121 15.55 -10.14 12.65
CA THR A 121 15.31 -11.09 11.56
C THR A 121 15.55 -10.48 10.17
N PHE A 122 15.86 -9.18 10.10
CA PHE A 122 16.17 -8.48 8.87
C PHE A 122 17.66 -8.51 8.60
N SER A 123 18.02 -8.89 7.38
CA SER A 123 19.38 -8.71 6.87
C SER A 123 19.56 -7.29 6.36
N GLN A 124 20.65 -6.63 6.76
CA GLN A 124 21.08 -5.40 6.12
C GLN A 124 21.64 -5.72 4.74
N LYS A 125 21.09 -5.07 3.72
CA LYS A 125 21.62 -5.09 2.35
C LYS A 125 22.42 -3.82 2.11
N ASN A 126 23.60 -3.97 1.54
CA ASN A 126 24.42 -2.85 1.11
C ASN A 126 23.81 -2.24 -0.15
N SER A 127 24.09 -0.96 -0.38
CA SER A 127 23.79 -0.32 -1.66
C SER A 127 24.60 -0.94 -2.78
N ASP A 128 24.00 -1.06 -3.96
CA ASP A 128 24.67 -1.43 -5.20
C ASP A 128 24.39 -0.41 -6.32
N MET A 129 24.67 -0.76 -7.58
CA MET A 129 24.48 0.14 -8.72
C MET A 129 23.01 0.52 -8.97
N PHE A 130 22.06 -0.30 -8.52
CA PHE A 130 20.63 -0.15 -8.80
C PHE A 130 19.79 0.05 -7.54
N HIS A 131 20.27 -0.38 -6.38
CA HIS A 131 19.50 -0.39 -5.14
C HIS A 131 20.21 0.37 -4.01
N LEU A 132 19.41 1.10 -3.23
CA LEU A 132 19.87 1.69 -1.98
C LEU A 132 20.10 0.60 -0.94
N ALA A 133 20.86 0.92 0.11
CA ALA A 133 20.93 0.04 1.27
C ALA A 133 19.53 -0.15 1.87
N SER A 134 19.28 -1.31 2.47
CA SER A 134 17.95 -1.64 2.99
C SER A 134 17.97 -2.63 4.15
N TYR A 135 16.90 -2.61 4.94
CA TYR A 135 16.53 -3.76 5.76
C TYR A 135 15.70 -4.72 4.91
N GLN A 136 16.15 -5.96 4.76
CA GLN A 136 15.45 -6.97 3.98
C GLN A 136 15.11 -8.19 4.83
N THR A 137 13.86 -8.65 4.76
CA THR A 137 13.46 -9.97 5.27
C THR A 137 12.60 -10.70 4.24
N GLN A 138 12.56 -12.02 4.33
CA GLN A 138 11.77 -12.86 3.43
C GLN A 138 11.01 -13.90 4.25
N PHE A 139 9.72 -14.05 3.97
CA PHE A 139 8.85 -15.00 4.65
C PHE A 139 7.79 -15.54 3.71
N VAL A 140 7.10 -16.59 4.16
CA VAL A 140 5.99 -17.20 3.44
C VAL A 140 4.74 -17.00 4.26
N MET A 141 3.69 -16.53 3.60
CA MET A 141 2.35 -16.45 4.13
C MET A 141 1.48 -17.55 3.50
N ASP A 142 0.59 -18.11 4.30
CA ASP A 142 -0.43 -19.07 3.87
C ASP A 142 -1.82 -18.47 4.07
N ARG A 143 -2.72 -18.63 3.11
CA ARG A 143 -4.06 -18.02 3.16
C ARG A 143 -4.95 -18.61 4.25
N GLU A 144 -4.76 -19.86 4.64
CA GLU A 144 -5.56 -20.49 5.69
C GLU A 144 -5.07 -20.07 7.08
N GLN A 145 -3.76 -19.91 7.25
CA GLN A 145 -3.14 -19.68 8.57
C GLN A 145 -2.78 -18.21 8.83
N THR A 146 -2.27 -17.51 7.82
CA THR A 146 -1.74 -16.15 7.95
C THR A 146 -2.13 -15.26 6.75
N PRO A 147 -3.44 -15.07 6.46
CA PRO A 147 -3.88 -14.30 5.29
C PRO A 147 -3.56 -12.80 5.37
N TYR A 148 -3.25 -12.27 6.55
CA TYR A 148 -3.05 -10.84 6.77
C TYR A 148 -1.63 -10.51 7.24
N LEU A 149 -1.11 -9.39 6.75
CA LEU A 149 0.21 -8.85 7.03
C LEU A 149 0.08 -7.41 7.51
N VAL A 150 0.68 -7.07 8.65
CA VAL A 150 0.80 -5.69 9.13
C VAL A 150 2.27 -5.34 9.29
N VAL A 151 2.69 -4.22 8.72
CA VAL A 151 4.04 -3.68 8.82
C VAL A 151 3.98 -2.34 9.51
N TYR A 152 4.72 -2.19 10.61
CA TYR A 152 4.76 -0.96 11.42
C TYR A 152 6.14 -0.78 12.05
N SER A 153 6.40 0.32 12.75
CA SER A 153 7.67 0.55 13.46
C SER A 153 7.42 0.94 14.91
N PRO A 154 7.69 0.07 15.90
CA PRO A 154 7.56 0.40 17.32
C PRO A 154 8.39 1.62 17.73
N GLU A 155 7.98 2.32 18.79
CA GLU A 155 8.71 3.50 19.27
C GLU A 155 10.18 3.19 19.64
N THR A 156 10.41 2.01 20.22
CA THR A 156 11.76 1.53 20.54
C THR A 156 12.64 1.36 19.30
N TYR A 157 12.05 1.01 18.16
CA TYR A 157 12.79 0.89 16.90
C TYR A 157 13.10 2.27 16.33
N ARG A 158 12.15 3.21 16.40
CA ARG A 158 12.33 4.56 15.85
C ARG A 158 13.44 5.37 16.54
N ARG A 159 13.75 5.08 17.80
CA ARG A 159 14.90 5.66 18.53
C ARG A 159 16.27 5.12 18.12
N GLY A 160 16.28 4.02 17.37
CA GLY A 160 17.52 3.36 16.96
C GLY A 160 18.19 4.02 15.76
N GLU A 161 19.34 3.48 15.40
CA GLU A 161 20.12 3.87 14.24
C GLU A 161 20.75 2.63 13.61
N ILE A 162 21.23 2.77 12.37
CA ILE A 162 22.00 1.75 11.67
C ILE A 162 23.26 2.34 11.07
N THR A 163 24.37 1.62 11.17
CA THR A 163 25.62 1.94 10.49
C THR A 163 25.73 1.15 9.20
N ILE A 164 25.94 1.82 8.07
CA ILE A 164 26.15 1.17 6.78
C ILE A 164 27.64 1.19 6.45
N PRO A 165 28.24 0.06 6.05
CA PRO A 165 29.65 0.05 5.68
C PRO A 165 29.90 0.98 4.49
N HIS A 166 30.95 1.81 4.58
CA HIS A 166 31.32 2.71 3.50
C HIS A 166 31.68 1.91 2.22
N PRO A 167 31.23 2.32 1.02
CA PRO A 167 31.44 1.56 -0.23
C PRO A 167 32.92 1.27 -0.51
N GLU A 168 33.81 2.24 -0.28
CA GLU A 168 35.27 2.05 -0.44
C GLU A 168 35.85 0.94 0.46
N ARG A 169 35.26 0.69 1.64
CA ARG A 169 35.68 -0.43 2.50
C ARG A 169 35.27 -1.76 1.92
N ILE A 170 34.04 -1.87 1.45
CA ILE A 170 33.53 -3.09 0.78
C ILE A 170 34.40 -3.41 -0.43
N ARG A 171 34.65 -2.42 -1.29
CA ARG A 171 35.50 -2.56 -2.48
C ARG A 171 36.92 -2.99 -2.15
N ALA A 172 37.55 -2.40 -1.13
CA ALA A 172 38.91 -2.77 -0.73
C ALA A 172 38.97 -4.21 -0.23
N GLU A 173 37.96 -4.66 0.52
CA GLU A 173 37.86 -6.03 1.04
C GLU A 173 37.68 -7.06 -0.10
N GLU A 174 36.80 -6.78 -1.06
CA GLU A 174 36.58 -7.63 -2.24
C GLU A 174 37.82 -7.77 -3.12
N LEU A 175 38.60 -6.69 -3.26
CA LEU A 175 39.84 -6.68 -4.05
C LEU A 175 41.08 -7.15 -3.26
N GLY A 176 40.92 -7.52 -1.98
CA GLY A 176 42.04 -7.92 -1.12
C GLY A 176 43.06 -6.80 -0.86
N MET A 177 42.64 -5.55 -0.98
CA MET A 177 43.46 -4.37 -0.73
C MET A 177 43.44 -3.97 0.74
N ALA A 178 44.37 -3.07 1.13
CA ALA A 178 44.35 -2.50 2.47
C ALA A 178 43.05 -1.70 2.70
N ARG A 179 42.38 -1.95 3.84
CA ARG A 179 41.14 -1.26 4.20
C ARG A 179 41.42 0.25 4.39
N PRO A 180 40.72 1.14 3.68
CA PRO A 180 40.91 2.58 3.83
C PRO A 180 40.38 3.08 5.19
N MET A 181 40.98 4.16 5.69
CA MET A 181 40.51 4.85 6.89
C MET A 181 39.36 5.80 6.53
N VAL A 182 38.15 5.24 6.41
CA VAL A 182 36.91 5.99 6.15
C VAL A 182 35.87 5.68 7.23
N THR A 183 35.08 6.69 7.58
CA THR A 183 33.99 6.56 8.56
C THR A 183 32.76 5.97 7.88
N ASP A 184 32.14 4.99 8.53
CA ASP A 184 30.89 4.40 8.05
C ASP A 184 29.72 5.35 8.34
N PRO A 185 28.86 5.66 7.35
CA PRO A 185 27.69 6.50 7.58
C PRO A 185 26.71 5.86 8.57
N VAL A 186 26.17 6.70 9.46
CA VAL A 186 25.11 6.33 10.42
C VAL A 186 23.80 6.94 9.96
N ILE A 187 22.76 6.12 9.86
CA ILE A 187 21.41 6.51 9.46
C ILE A 187 20.47 6.33 10.64
N GLN A 188 19.78 7.39 11.01
CA GLN A 188 18.77 7.36 12.07
C GLN A 188 17.50 6.64 11.59
N HIS A 189 16.89 5.88 12.48
CA HIS A 189 15.56 5.35 12.22
C HIS A 189 14.53 6.49 12.21
N SER A 190 13.37 6.21 11.63
CA SER A 190 12.37 7.20 11.26
C SER A 190 10.96 6.71 11.54
N ASN A 191 10.04 7.64 11.79
CA ASN A 191 8.60 7.38 11.85
C ASN A 191 7.95 7.21 10.46
N VAL A 192 8.65 7.59 9.40
CA VAL A 192 8.26 7.50 7.99
C VAL A 192 9.35 6.83 7.15
N GLY A 193 9.03 6.30 5.98
CA GLY A 193 10.01 5.79 5.03
C GLY A 193 9.37 5.04 3.87
N SER A 194 10.21 4.42 3.04
CA SER A 194 9.78 3.72 1.84
C SER A 194 9.98 2.22 1.99
N LEU A 195 8.94 1.46 1.66
CA LEU A 195 8.93 0.01 1.65
C LEU A 195 8.70 -0.51 0.24
N GLU A 196 9.28 -1.66 -0.07
CA GLU A 196 8.98 -2.43 -1.27
C GLU A 196 8.66 -3.87 -0.84
N LEU A 197 7.58 -4.41 -1.40
CA LEU A 197 7.21 -5.81 -1.25
C LEU A 197 7.39 -6.50 -2.60
N VAL A 198 8.30 -7.48 -2.67
CA VAL A 198 8.42 -8.37 -3.82
C VAL A 198 7.63 -9.64 -3.54
N LEU A 199 6.69 -9.94 -4.44
CA LEU A 199 5.67 -10.96 -4.26
C LEU A 199 5.94 -12.13 -5.20
N LYS A 200 6.06 -13.34 -4.63
CA LYS A 200 6.26 -14.57 -5.40
C LYS A 200 5.21 -15.61 -5.01
N PRO A 201 4.14 -15.78 -5.81
CA PRO A 201 3.15 -16.83 -5.56
C PRO A 201 3.81 -18.21 -5.58
N LEU A 202 3.67 -18.96 -4.50
CA LEU A 202 4.22 -20.32 -4.38
C LEU A 202 3.18 -21.39 -4.76
N SER A 203 1.90 -21.08 -4.59
CA SER A 203 0.81 -21.93 -5.04
C SER A 203 -0.45 -21.10 -5.27
N LEU A 204 -1.06 -21.29 -6.43
CA LEU A 204 -2.30 -20.63 -6.84
C LEU A 204 -3.49 -21.57 -6.59
N ARG A 205 -4.67 -20.97 -6.40
CA ARG A 205 -5.94 -21.69 -6.33
C ARG A 205 -6.75 -21.32 -7.57
N ALA A 206 -7.29 -22.32 -8.25
CA ALA A 206 -8.31 -22.08 -9.26
C ALA A 206 -9.52 -21.43 -8.58
N TYR A 207 -9.88 -20.22 -9.01
CA TYR A 207 -11.07 -19.53 -8.55
C TYR A 207 -12.29 -20.40 -8.91
N ARG A 208 -12.91 -21.05 -7.92
CA ARG A 208 -14.25 -21.61 -8.08
C ARG A 208 -15.21 -20.53 -7.61
N ALA A 209 -16.09 -20.09 -8.49
CA ALA A 209 -17.08 -19.05 -8.23
C ALA A 209 -18.16 -19.44 -7.19
N ASP A 210 -18.00 -20.55 -6.47
CA ASP A 210 -19.08 -21.20 -5.69
C ASP A 210 -18.89 -21.18 -4.16
N GLU A 211 -17.89 -20.49 -3.61
CA GLU A 211 -17.69 -20.44 -2.16
C GLU A 211 -18.08 -19.07 -1.57
N VAL A 212 -19.36 -18.69 -1.71
CA VAL A 212 -19.98 -17.78 -0.75
C VAL A 212 -20.22 -18.59 0.54
N LYS A 213 -19.28 -18.52 1.48
CA LYS A 213 -19.49 -19.01 2.85
C LYS A 213 -20.65 -18.21 3.48
N ALA A 214 -21.84 -18.79 3.43
CA ALA A 214 -23.00 -18.30 4.17
C ALA A 214 -22.71 -18.40 5.68
N LYS A 215 -22.70 -17.24 6.35
CA LYS A 215 -22.65 -17.09 7.80
C LYS A 215 -23.95 -17.70 8.39
N PRO A 216 -23.91 -18.53 9.46
CA PRO A 216 -25.13 -19.11 10.01
C PRO A 216 -25.93 -18.02 10.73
N ALA A 217 -27.09 -17.67 10.21
CA ALA A 217 -28.05 -16.81 10.90
C ALA A 217 -28.84 -17.65 11.93
N ALA A 218 -28.88 -17.14 13.15
CA ALA A 218 -29.58 -17.72 14.27
C ALA A 218 -31.10 -17.84 14.02
N GLU A 219 -31.63 -18.92 14.57
CA GLU A 219 -32.97 -19.46 14.47
C GLU A 219 -34.05 -18.65 15.22
N LYS A 220 -35.18 -18.36 14.54
CA LYS A 220 -36.53 -18.30 15.12
C LYS A 220 -37.60 -18.63 14.07
N ALA A 221 -38.10 -19.87 14.12
CA ALA A 221 -39.50 -20.36 14.11
C ALA A 221 -40.52 -19.89 13.01
N PRO A 222 -41.57 -20.68 12.71
CA PRO A 222 -41.78 -21.24 11.38
C PRO A 222 -43.01 -20.67 10.66
N GLN A 223 -42.90 -20.47 9.34
CA GLN A 223 -44.07 -20.36 8.48
C GLN A 223 -43.98 -21.33 7.31
N LYS A 224 -44.98 -22.20 7.27
CA LYS A 224 -45.33 -23.08 6.15
C LYS A 224 -45.55 -22.24 4.90
N MET A 225 -44.85 -22.59 3.82
CA MET A 225 -45.41 -22.80 2.48
C MET A 225 -44.28 -23.29 1.57
N ALA A 226 -44.29 -24.58 1.25
CA ALA A 226 -43.85 -25.02 -0.07
C ALA A 226 -44.85 -24.44 -1.10
N PRO A 227 -44.51 -24.23 -2.40
CA PRO A 227 -43.62 -25.14 -3.12
C PRO A 227 -42.79 -24.56 -4.30
N LYS A 228 -41.98 -25.45 -4.88
CA LYS A 228 -41.45 -25.49 -6.27
C LYS A 228 -40.10 -24.83 -6.57
N THR A 229 -39.14 -25.71 -6.76
CA THR A 229 -38.11 -25.71 -7.80
C THR A 229 -38.60 -25.08 -9.12
N SER A 230 -37.90 -24.06 -9.59
CA SER A 230 -37.83 -23.70 -11.02
C SER A 230 -36.57 -22.89 -11.30
N THR A 231 -35.48 -23.62 -11.53
CA THR A 231 -34.39 -23.16 -12.40
C THR A 231 -34.93 -23.21 -13.82
N GLU A 232 -35.47 -22.11 -14.34
CA GLU A 232 -35.65 -21.90 -15.78
C GLU A 232 -36.14 -20.47 -16.04
N SER A 233 -35.34 -19.70 -16.78
CA SER A 233 -35.75 -18.52 -17.56
C SER A 233 -36.45 -17.39 -16.82
N MET A 234 -35.72 -16.30 -16.58
CA MET A 234 -36.27 -14.98 -16.25
C MET A 234 -37.53 -14.65 -17.07
N MET A 235 -38.49 -13.99 -16.43
CA MET A 235 -39.74 -13.54 -17.06
C MET A 235 -39.40 -12.65 -18.26
N ALA A 236 -40.08 -12.85 -19.39
CA ALA A 236 -39.91 -12.02 -20.60
C ALA A 236 -40.12 -10.51 -20.33
N GLU A 237 -40.90 -10.15 -19.30
CA GLU A 237 -41.04 -8.76 -18.82
C GLU A 237 -39.71 -8.13 -18.37
N SER A 238 -38.78 -8.94 -17.84
CA SER A 238 -37.44 -8.48 -17.42
C SER A 238 -36.54 -8.18 -18.63
N GLU A 239 -36.62 -9.00 -19.69
CA GLU A 239 -35.82 -8.79 -20.90
C GLU A 239 -36.23 -7.51 -21.63
N ALA A 240 -37.53 -7.27 -21.78
CA ALA A 240 -38.05 -6.05 -22.39
C ALA A 240 -37.59 -4.80 -21.64
N PHE A 241 -37.55 -4.86 -20.31
CA PHE A 241 -37.07 -3.75 -19.47
C PHE A 241 -35.60 -3.41 -19.74
N TYR A 242 -34.72 -4.41 -19.76
CA TYR A 242 -33.31 -4.17 -20.05
C TYR A 242 -33.08 -3.68 -21.49
N ASN A 243 -33.77 -4.28 -22.46
CA ASN A 243 -33.68 -3.85 -23.86
C ASN A 243 -34.13 -2.39 -24.02
N GLN A 244 -35.20 -1.97 -23.33
CA GLN A 244 -35.64 -0.58 -23.34
C GLN A 244 -34.59 0.38 -22.76
N LYS A 245 -33.93 0.02 -21.65
CA LYS A 245 -32.90 0.85 -21.02
C LYS A 245 -31.64 0.96 -21.88
N ILE A 246 -31.25 -0.14 -22.53
CA ILE A 246 -30.14 -0.16 -23.48
C ILE A 246 -30.45 0.73 -24.68
N THR A 247 -31.67 0.64 -25.25
CA THR A 247 -32.10 1.51 -26.37
C THR A 247 -32.04 2.99 -26.00
N GLN A 248 -32.64 3.37 -24.86
CA GLN A 248 -32.64 4.76 -24.40
C GLN A 248 -31.22 5.31 -24.23
N ALA A 249 -30.32 4.53 -23.62
CA ALA A 249 -28.95 4.94 -23.40
C ALA A 249 -28.17 5.11 -24.72
N VAL A 250 -28.32 4.20 -25.69
CA VAL A 250 -27.65 4.30 -26.99
C VAL A 250 -28.20 5.48 -27.82
N GLU A 251 -29.51 5.70 -27.80
CA GLU A 251 -30.16 6.85 -28.47
C GLU A 251 -29.63 8.18 -27.89
N SER A 252 -29.53 8.27 -26.56
CA SER A 252 -28.99 9.44 -25.87
C SER A 252 -27.48 9.67 -26.06
N GLY A 253 -26.75 8.69 -26.64
CA GLY A 253 -25.30 8.77 -26.85
C GLY A 253 -24.47 8.37 -25.62
N ASP A 254 -25.11 7.97 -24.52
CA ASP A 254 -24.47 7.55 -23.28
C ASP A 254 -24.08 6.07 -23.32
N ILE A 255 -23.06 5.75 -24.11
CA ILE A 255 -22.58 4.36 -24.32
C ILE A 255 -22.11 3.71 -23.01
N ALA A 256 -21.53 4.47 -22.08
CA ALA A 256 -21.11 3.95 -20.77
C ALA A 256 -22.31 3.45 -19.94
N VAL A 257 -23.45 4.16 -20.03
CA VAL A 257 -24.69 3.77 -19.35
C VAL A 257 -25.32 2.56 -20.03
N ALA A 258 -25.27 2.51 -21.36
CA ALA A 258 -25.75 1.36 -22.14
C ALA A 258 -24.98 0.06 -21.79
N LEU A 259 -23.66 0.15 -21.65
CA LEU A 259 -22.82 -1.00 -21.25
C LEU A 259 -23.13 -1.47 -19.83
N LYS A 260 -23.39 -0.55 -18.90
CA LYS A 260 -23.80 -0.89 -17.53
C LYS A 260 -25.12 -1.67 -17.51
N TRP A 261 -26.11 -1.25 -18.31
CA TRP A 261 -27.38 -1.99 -18.42
C TRP A 261 -27.22 -3.32 -19.16
N LEU A 262 -26.30 -3.41 -20.11
CA LEU A 262 -25.96 -4.66 -20.79
C LEU A 262 -25.31 -5.68 -19.84
N ASP A 263 -24.36 -5.26 -19.00
CA ASP A 263 -23.72 -6.14 -18.01
C ASP A 263 -24.72 -6.63 -16.97
N GLU A 264 -25.64 -5.75 -16.56
CA GLU A 264 -26.74 -6.10 -15.68
C GLU A 264 -27.67 -7.12 -16.32
N ALA A 265 -28.01 -6.94 -17.59
CA ALA A 265 -28.85 -7.89 -18.34
C ALA A 265 -28.15 -9.25 -18.55
N LYS A 266 -26.84 -9.26 -18.84
CA LYS A 266 -26.03 -10.49 -18.96
C LYS A 266 -25.95 -11.23 -17.63
N ARG A 267 -25.75 -10.50 -16.52
CA ARG A 267 -25.78 -11.06 -15.16
C ARG A 267 -27.16 -11.63 -14.80
N ALA A 268 -28.22 -10.98 -15.26
CA ALA A 268 -29.58 -11.47 -15.15
C ALA A 268 -29.91 -12.64 -16.10
N GLY A 269 -28.99 -13.05 -16.98
CA GLY A 269 -29.17 -14.18 -17.90
C GLY A 269 -29.95 -13.86 -19.18
N SER A 270 -30.02 -12.57 -19.57
CA SER A 270 -30.66 -12.15 -20.83
C SER A 270 -29.94 -12.72 -22.04
N LYS A 271 -30.72 -13.25 -23.00
CA LYS A 271 -30.19 -13.78 -24.27
C LYS A 271 -30.28 -12.78 -25.41
N SER A 272 -31.05 -11.70 -25.24
CA SER A 272 -31.34 -10.71 -26.30
C SER A 272 -30.57 -9.38 -26.16
N ALA A 273 -30.17 -9.01 -24.94
CA ALA A 273 -29.57 -7.70 -24.66
C ALA A 273 -28.30 -7.38 -25.48
N GLU A 274 -27.42 -8.37 -25.69
CA GLU A 274 -26.19 -8.19 -26.47
C GLU A 274 -26.47 -7.97 -27.96
N ALA A 275 -27.40 -8.73 -28.53
CA ALA A 275 -27.81 -8.55 -29.92
C ALA A 275 -28.48 -7.18 -30.13
N THR A 276 -29.32 -6.74 -29.19
CA THR A 276 -29.95 -5.41 -29.23
C THR A 276 -28.92 -4.29 -29.17
N PHE A 277 -27.94 -4.36 -28.27
CA PHE A 277 -26.88 -3.35 -28.18
C PHE A 277 -26.04 -3.26 -29.46
N ILE A 278 -25.58 -4.40 -29.99
CA ILE A 278 -24.77 -4.45 -31.22
C ILE A 278 -25.55 -3.85 -32.40
N ASN A 279 -26.83 -4.20 -32.55
CA ASN A 279 -27.67 -3.67 -33.62
C ASN A 279 -27.80 -2.14 -33.53
N LEU A 280 -28.13 -1.61 -32.35
CA LEU A 280 -28.30 -0.17 -32.14
C LEU A 280 -27.02 0.64 -32.36
N VAL A 281 -25.87 0.15 -31.86
CA VAL A 281 -24.58 0.82 -32.07
C VAL A 281 -24.20 0.77 -33.55
N SER A 282 -24.40 -0.37 -34.21
CA SER A 282 -24.12 -0.48 -35.65
C SER A 282 -24.98 0.50 -36.46
N LEU A 283 -26.28 0.62 -36.14
CA LEU A 283 -27.20 1.53 -36.81
C LEU A 283 -26.79 3.00 -36.63
N LYS A 284 -26.43 3.42 -35.40
CA LYS A 284 -25.87 4.76 -35.12
C LYS A 284 -24.58 5.04 -35.89
N LEU A 285 -23.69 4.05 -36.00
CA LEU A 285 -22.44 4.18 -36.75
C LEU A 285 -22.69 4.33 -38.26
N TYR A 286 -23.73 3.68 -38.80
CA TYR A 286 -24.13 3.84 -40.19
C TYR A 286 -24.75 5.23 -40.47
N GLU A 287 -25.61 5.74 -39.58
CA GLU A 287 -26.21 7.09 -39.73
C GLU A 287 -25.17 8.21 -39.68
N CYS A 288 -24.13 8.05 -38.85
CA CYS A 288 -23.01 9.00 -38.75
C CYS A 288 -22.15 9.02 -40.02
N LYS A 289 -22.18 7.96 -40.85
CA LYS A 289 -21.41 7.85 -42.08
C LYS A 289 -22.12 8.44 -43.30
N THR A 290 -23.45 8.58 -43.24
CA THR A 290 -24.28 9.20 -44.29
C THR A 290 -24.50 10.70 -44.11
N THR A 291 -24.08 11.27 -42.98
CA THR A 291 -24.23 12.70 -42.63
C THR A 291 -22.89 13.45 -42.59
N SER A 292 -21.81 12.85 -43.11
CA SER A 292 -20.52 13.51 -43.34
C SER A 292 -20.25 13.77 -44.82
#